data_AF-A0A7C8MSI5-F1
#
_entry.id   AF-A0A7C8MSI5-F1
#
_cell.length_a   1.000
_cell.length_b   1.000
_cell.length_c   1.000
_cell.angle_alpha   90.00
_cell.angle_beta   90.00
_cell.angle_gamma   90.00
#
_symmetry.space_group_name_H-M   'P 1'
#
loop_
_entity.id
_entity.type
_entity.pdbx_description
1 polymer ?
#
loop_
_entity_poly.entity_id
_entity_poly.type
_entity_poly.pdbx_seq_one_letter_code
_entity_poly.pdbx_strand_id
1 'polypeptide(L)'
;MQEIEDIEEEDNMEDMEEEEEEELFHFIAPRARMAFSKHGTLRELLFKGQASRLVDLFAVPVQPLYSPPSTPQAQQKKTGILFNLPPEIHSLIFDHIEFIDDVVCFGLTSQYFWTLARGHLDDYYKSFLGTWSGENFVCVGEKVKPDDYPAGLFSAEELDTLRPLRTDVCHGGWYWNCNEPFALSHFRSPTVSDIIDYVDFRDEALSILELCESRAKSKDPTFAARLQQIIPEHSTYFPQDQPWILRNLTTKEFVRSEAIAVKPEYVWGPHIHRIGFGEVLVIRTCWSGSRTAAPLDSETGSPLGVWAGHRFDITTLAKHASETDSSGWSDVSGEVRREITQLWFCEFFIDVYRVGI
;
A
#
# COMPACT_ATOMS: atom_id res chain seq x y z
N MET A 1 -64.91 -36.49 -30.36
CA MET A 1 -64.56 -35.20 -30.99
C MET A 1 -64.24 -34.26 -29.86
N GLN A 2 -62.95 -34.17 -29.56
CA GLN A 2 -62.34 -33.16 -28.70
C GLN A 2 -62.28 -31.87 -29.52
N GLU A 3 -62.78 -30.77 -28.98
CA GLU A 3 -62.36 -29.44 -29.40
C GLU A 3 -61.46 -28.89 -28.31
N ILE A 4 -60.28 -28.45 -28.77
CA ILE A 4 -59.14 -27.97 -28.03
C ILE A 4 -59.34 -26.46 -27.89
N GLU A 5 -59.43 -25.96 -26.66
CA GLU A 5 -59.21 -24.54 -26.38
C GLU A 5 -57.74 -24.38 -26.01
N ASP A 6 -57.00 -23.80 -26.96
CA ASP A 6 -55.64 -23.29 -26.78
C ASP A 6 -55.67 -22.17 -25.74
N ILE A 7 -55.01 -22.40 -24.62
CA ILE A 7 -54.58 -21.33 -23.70
C ILE A 7 -53.07 -21.22 -23.92
N GLU A 8 -52.69 -20.14 -24.60
CA GLU A 8 -51.31 -19.67 -24.69
C GLU A 8 -50.81 -19.36 -23.26
N GLU A 9 -50.00 -20.25 -22.69
CA GLU A 9 -49.07 -19.90 -21.62
C GLU A 9 -48.00 -19.01 -22.24
N GLU A 10 -48.22 -17.70 -22.21
CA GLU A 10 -47.15 -16.72 -22.38
C GLU A 10 -46.14 -16.94 -21.24
N ASP A 11 -45.02 -17.58 -21.60
CA ASP A 11 -43.75 -17.58 -20.87
C ASP A 11 -43.35 -16.13 -20.57
N ASN A 12 -43.80 -15.61 -19.43
CA ASN A 12 -43.23 -14.42 -18.83
C ASN A 12 -41.95 -14.85 -18.09
N MET A 13 -40.97 -15.28 -18.88
CA MET A 13 -39.59 -15.47 -18.43
C MET A 13 -39.04 -14.07 -18.21
N GLU A 14 -39.18 -13.58 -16.97
CA GLU A 14 -38.52 -12.37 -16.51
C GLU A 14 -37.04 -12.46 -16.91
N ASP A 15 -36.64 -11.65 -17.89
CA ASP A 15 -35.27 -11.25 -18.13
C ASP A 15 -34.79 -10.55 -16.85
N MET A 16 -34.38 -11.35 -15.86
CA MET A 16 -33.41 -10.91 -14.87
C MET A 16 -32.12 -10.71 -15.65
N GLU A 17 -31.93 -9.49 -16.17
CA GLU A 17 -30.60 -8.97 -16.39
C GLU A 17 -29.84 -9.20 -15.09
N GLU A 18 -28.99 -10.23 -15.05
CA GLU A 18 -27.96 -10.37 -14.03
C GLU A 18 -27.17 -9.06 -14.10
N GLU A 19 -27.42 -8.13 -13.19
CA GLU A 19 -26.51 -7.01 -12.93
C GLU A 19 -25.15 -7.66 -12.65
N GLU A 20 -24.26 -7.68 -13.64
CA GLU A 20 -22.92 -8.22 -13.49
C GLU A 20 -22.24 -7.45 -12.36
N GLU A 21 -22.22 -8.05 -11.15
CA GLU A 21 -21.55 -7.45 -10.01
C GLU A 21 -20.09 -7.16 -10.40
N GLU A 22 -19.72 -5.88 -10.33
CA GLU A 22 -18.37 -5.40 -10.60
C GLU A 22 -17.38 -6.19 -9.73
N GLU A 23 -16.33 -6.72 -10.35
CA GLU A 23 -15.33 -7.49 -9.64
C GLU A 23 -14.51 -6.60 -8.70
N LEU A 24 -14.34 -7.06 -7.46
CA LEU A 24 -13.49 -6.44 -6.46
C LEU A 24 -12.04 -6.91 -6.61
N PHE A 25 -11.13 -5.99 -6.37
CA PHE A 25 -9.69 -6.19 -6.44
C PHE A 25 -9.03 -5.98 -5.09
N HIS A 26 -8.05 -6.84 -4.79
CA HIS A 26 -7.32 -6.90 -3.53
C HIS A 26 -5.83 -6.76 -3.79
N PHE A 27 -5.12 -6.10 -2.88
CA PHE A 27 -3.66 -5.97 -2.95
C PHE A 27 -3.03 -7.03 -2.06
N ILE A 28 -2.18 -7.87 -2.64
CA ILE A 28 -1.53 -8.97 -1.93
C ILE A 28 -0.03 -9.02 -2.24
N ALA A 29 0.74 -9.40 -1.23
CA ALA A 29 2.13 -9.83 -1.36
C ALA A 29 2.22 -11.31 -0.97
N PRO A 30 1.91 -12.25 -1.90
CA PRO A 30 1.62 -13.65 -1.56
C PRO A 30 2.79 -14.38 -0.90
N ARG A 31 4.02 -14.10 -1.35
CA ARG A 31 5.23 -14.75 -0.84
C ARG A 31 5.58 -14.29 0.58
N ALA A 32 5.28 -13.03 0.90
CA ALA A 32 5.44 -12.50 2.25
C ALA A 32 4.24 -12.80 3.15
N ARG A 33 3.17 -13.40 2.61
CA ARG A 33 1.89 -13.63 3.31
C ARG A 33 1.35 -12.34 3.92
N MET A 34 1.36 -11.27 3.14
CA MET A 34 0.75 -9.99 3.52
C MET A 34 -0.39 -9.65 2.56
N ALA A 35 -1.43 -9.02 3.09
CA ALA A 35 -2.51 -8.46 2.29
C ALA A 35 -2.92 -7.11 2.82
N PHE A 36 -3.39 -6.23 1.93
CA PHE A 36 -3.88 -4.92 2.33
C PHE A 36 -5.38 -5.01 2.59
N SER A 37 -5.85 -4.39 3.67
CA SER A 37 -7.26 -4.44 4.06
C SER A 37 -8.20 -3.76 3.07
N LYS A 38 -7.71 -2.72 2.38
CA LYS A 38 -8.51 -1.97 1.41
C LYS A 38 -8.56 -2.70 0.09
N HIS A 39 -9.77 -2.74 -0.44
CA HIS A 39 -10.14 -3.32 -1.71
C HIS A 39 -11.24 -2.46 -2.31
N GLY A 40 -11.51 -2.67 -3.59
CA GLY A 40 -12.54 -1.94 -4.32
C GLY A 40 -12.60 -2.42 -5.76
N THR A 41 -13.55 -1.90 -6.52
CA THR A 41 -13.58 -2.18 -7.95
C THR A 41 -12.38 -1.48 -8.61
N LEU A 42 -11.95 -1.95 -9.78
CA LEU A 42 -10.80 -1.37 -10.47
C LEU A 42 -10.98 0.15 -10.68
N ARG A 43 -12.21 0.58 -10.95
CA ARG A 43 -12.58 1.99 -11.07
C ARG A 43 -12.32 2.76 -9.77
N GLU A 44 -12.71 2.20 -8.62
CA GLU A 44 -12.48 2.85 -7.33
C GLU A 44 -11.00 2.97 -6.99
N LEU A 45 -10.24 1.90 -7.24
CA LEU A 45 -8.80 1.87 -6.98
C LEU A 45 -8.07 2.96 -7.77
N LEU A 46 -8.43 3.13 -9.05
CA LEU A 46 -7.78 4.05 -9.98
C LEU A 46 -8.26 5.50 -9.87
N PHE A 47 -9.54 5.74 -9.60
CA PHE A 47 -10.13 7.09 -9.70
C PHE A 47 -10.53 7.71 -8.36
N LYS A 48 -10.61 6.93 -7.27
CA LYS A 48 -10.92 7.45 -5.92
C LYS A 48 -9.67 7.62 -5.04
N GLY A 49 -8.48 7.50 -5.62
CA GLY A 49 -7.19 7.76 -4.95
C GLY A 49 -6.76 6.68 -3.95
N GLN A 50 -7.39 5.50 -3.96
CA GLN A 50 -7.05 4.42 -3.05
C GLN A 50 -5.66 3.82 -3.33
N ALA A 51 -5.22 3.82 -4.59
CA ALA A 51 -3.92 3.30 -4.99
C ALA A 51 -2.74 4.13 -4.45
N SER A 52 -2.95 5.42 -4.14
CA SER A 52 -1.91 6.29 -3.55
C SER A 52 -1.33 5.73 -2.25
N ARG A 53 -2.09 4.92 -1.51
CA ARG A 53 -1.66 4.27 -0.25
C ARG A 53 -0.61 3.18 -0.45
N LEU A 54 -0.55 2.58 -1.64
CA LEU A 54 0.50 1.61 -1.97
C LEU A 54 1.88 2.26 -1.95
N VAL A 55 1.96 3.57 -2.20
CA VAL A 55 3.24 4.30 -2.24
C VAL A 55 4.00 4.14 -0.93
N ASP A 56 3.34 4.27 0.22
CA ASP A 56 3.99 4.13 1.53
C ASP A 56 4.51 2.70 1.78
N LEU A 57 3.85 1.68 1.24
CA LEU A 57 4.27 0.29 1.38
C LEU A 57 5.51 -0.05 0.55
N PHE A 58 5.72 0.62 -0.58
CA PHE A 58 6.87 0.34 -1.48
C PHE A 58 8.00 1.37 -1.38
N ALA A 59 7.71 2.59 -0.91
CA ALA A 59 8.70 3.66 -0.79
C ALA A 59 9.71 3.36 0.31
N VAL A 60 10.98 3.34 -0.08
CA VAL A 60 12.08 3.14 0.85
C VAL A 60 12.34 4.46 1.57
N PRO A 61 12.09 4.55 2.89
CA PRO A 61 12.30 5.79 3.64
C PRO A 61 13.79 6.14 3.65
N VAL A 62 14.09 7.43 3.55
CA VAL A 62 15.42 7.97 3.77
C VAL A 62 15.62 8.17 5.27
N GLN A 63 16.82 7.90 5.78
CA GLN A 63 17.11 8.20 7.17
C GLN A 63 16.97 9.72 7.40
N PRO A 64 16.13 10.14 8.36
CA PRO A 64 16.07 11.54 8.72
C PRO A 64 17.46 11.96 9.21
N LEU A 65 17.96 13.09 8.69
CA LEU A 65 19.22 13.67 9.16
C LEU A 65 19.01 14.32 10.53
N TYR A 66 18.77 13.51 11.56
CA TYR A 66 18.94 13.99 12.92
C TYR A 66 20.42 14.07 13.19
N SER A 67 20.94 15.30 13.25
CA SER A 67 22.24 15.51 13.88
C SER A 67 22.11 15.01 15.32
N PRO A 68 22.86 13.98 15.76
CA PRO A 68 22.97 13.71 17.18
C PRO A 68 23.44 15.02 17.82
N PRO A 69 22.89 15.43 18.98
CA PRO A 69 23.24 16.71 19.56
C PRO A 69 24.77 16.77 19.71
N SER A 70 25.37 17.78 19.06
CA SER A 70 26.68 18.28 19.48
C SER A 70 26.50 18.68 20.93
N THR A 71 26.97 17.84 21.87
CA THR A 71 26.75 17.95 23.31
C THR A 71 26.68 19.41 23.75
N PRO A 72 25.50 20.00 23.99
CA PRO A 72 25.45 21.25 24.72
C PRO A 72 25.62 20.79 26.16
N GLN A 73 26.83 20.91 26.69
CA GLN A 73 27.06 20.98 28.13
C GLN A 73 26.40 22.26 28.68
N ALA A 74 25.07 22.35 28.58
CA ALA A 74 24.31 23.22 29.44
C ALA A 74 24.13 22.42 30.74
N GLN A 75 24.69 22.96 31.82
CA GLN A 75 24.63 22.41 33.17
C GLN A 75 23.17 22.24 33.62
N GLN A 76 22.52 21.15 33.20
CA GLN A 76 21.30 20.69 33.86
C GLN A 76 21.73 20.18 35.23
N LYS A 77 21.17 20.76 36.29
CA LYS A 77 21.30 20.21 37.65
C LYS A 77 20.79 18.77 37.62
N LYS A 78 21.72 17.81 37.55
CA LYS A 78 21.43 16.38 37.61
C LYS A 78 20.89 16.04 38.99
N THR A 79 19.58 16.13 39.17
CA THR A 79 18.90 15.72 40.39
C THR A 79 18.06 14.50 40.07
N GLY A 80 18.64 13.31 40.25
CA GLY A 80 17.94 12.03 40.10
C GLY A 80 18.93 10.89 39.88
N ILE A 81 18.65 9.72 40.47
CA ILE A 81 19.47 8.50 40.35
C ILE A 81 19.57 8.08 38.87
N LEU A 82 18.47 8.22 38.12
CA LEU A 82 18.40 7.91 36.69
C LEU A 82 19.41 8.74 35.88
N PHE A 83 19.52 10.06 36.08
CA PHE A 83 20.46 10.92 35.35
C PHE A 83 21.96 10.63 35.61
N ASN A 84 22.26 9.80 36.61
CA ASN A 84 23.61 9.34 36.92
C ASN A 84 23.97 8.04 36.20
N LEU A 85 23.02 7.37 35.57
CA LEU A 85 23.29 6.19 34.76
C LEU A 85 23.99 6.60 33.46
N PRO A 86 24.85 5.72 32.90
CA PRO A 86 25.44 5.92 31.58
C PRO A 86 24.39 6.02 30.47
N PRO A 87 24.63 6.78 29.40
CA PRO A 87 23.73 6.89 28.24
C PRO A 87 23.31 5.53 27.65
N GLU A 88 24.21 4.55 27.65
CA GLU A 88 23.95 3.20 27.14
C GLU A 88 22.85 2.50 27.96
N ILE A 89 22.81 2.75 29.27
CA ILE A 89 21.76 2.22 30.14
C ILE A 89 20.43 2.93 29.86
N HIS A 90 20.46 4.24 29.53
CA HIS A 90 19.24 4.93 29.13
C HIS A 90 18.68 4.37 27.81
N SER A 91 19.52 4.12 26.82
CA SER A 91 19.11 3.45 25.58
C SER A 91 18.50 2.08 25.85
N LEU A 92 19.17 1.25 26.66
CA LEU A 92 18.62 -0.05 27.07
C LEU A 92 17.27 0.07 27.78
N ILE A 93 17.08 1.10 28.62
CA ILE A 93 15.78 1.33 29.27
C ILE A 93 14.71 1.58 28.20
N PHE A 94 14.97 2.44 27.21
CA PHE A 94 14.03 2.70 26.13
C PHE A 94 13.77 1.46 25.26
N ASP A 95 14.78 0.64 24.98
CA ASP A 95 14.66 -0.62 24.22
C ASP A 95 13.70 -1.62 24.89
N HIS A 96 13.48 -1.51 26.21
CA HIS A 96 12.57 -2.39 26.97
C HIS A 96 11.15 -1.81 27.11
N ILE A 97 10.88 -0.62 26.57
CA ILE A 97 9.52 -0.05 26.60
C ILE A 97 8.76 -0.55 25.38
N GLU A 98 7.74 -1.38 25.61
CA GLU A 98 6.96 -2.02 24.54
C GLU A 98 5.97 -1.06 23.86
N PHE A 99 5.39 -0.13 24.61
CA PHE A 99 4.35 0.76 24.11
C PHE A 99 4.91 2.13 23.74
N ILE A 100 4.55 2.61 22.54
CA ILE A 100 5.07 3.89 22.02
C ILE A 100 4.62 5.10 22.84
N ASP A 101 3.43 5.05 23.43
CA ASP A 101 2.94 6.11 24.29
C ASP A 101 3.72 6.19 25.62
N ASP A 102 4.23 5.06 26.13
CA ASP A 102 5.14 5.04 27.28
C ASP A 102 6.51 5.65 26.94
N VAL A 103 7.02 5.41 25.73
CA VAL A 103 8.24 6.05 25.21
C VAL A 103 8.06 7.57 25.17
N VAL A 104 6.92 8.04 24.65
CA VAL A 104 6.60 9.47 24.58
C VAL A 104 6.46 10.07 25.98
N CYS A 105 5.67 9.45 26.87
CA CYS A 105 5.49 9.90 28.25
C CYS A 105 6.84 9.98 29.00
N PHE A 106 7.70 8.97 28.87
CA PHE A 106 9.01 8.97 29.52
C PHE A 106 9.94 10.04 28.93
N GLY A 107 9.94 10.18 27.60
CA GLY A 107 10.69 11.22 26.89
C GLY A 107 10.32 12.63 27.35
N LEU A 108 9.04 12.92 27.58
CA LEU A 108 8.55 14.23 27.98
C LEU A 108 9.00 14.66 29.39
N THR A 109 9.50 13.73 30.21
CA THR A 109 10.03 14.04 31.54
C THR A 109 11.32 14.89 31.50
N SER A 110 12.06 14.87 30.39
CA SER A 110 13.34 15.58 30.25
C SER A 110 13.69 15.87 28.81
N GLN A 111 14.28 17.04 28.55
CA GLN A 111 14.82 17.34 27.21
C GLN A 111 15.87 16.32 26.74
N TYR A 112 16.65 15.73 27.66
CA TYR A 112 17.62 14.68 27.31
C TYR A 112 16.90 13.40 26.88
N PHE A 113 15.95 12.90 27.68
CA PHE A 113 15.20 11.70 27.34
C PHE A 113 14.32 11.88 26.11
N TRP A 114 13.82 13.09 25.85
CA TRP A 114 13.10 13.41 24.62
C TRP A 114 13.95 13.14 23.36
N THR A 115 15.26 13.39 23.40
CA THR A 115 16.13 13.09 22.25
C THR A 115 16.25 11.59 21.97
N LEU A 116 16.22 10.75 23.02
CA LEU A 116 16.20 9.30 22.87
C LEU A 116 14.81 8.83 22.39
N ALA A 117 13.75 9.28 23.06
CA ALA A 117 12.37 8.97 22.70
C ALA A 117 12.04 9.28 21.23
N ARG A 118 12.58 10.39 20.70
CA ARG A 118 12.44 10.75 19.29
C ARG A 118 13.00 9.69 18.35
N GLY A 119 14.18 9.15 18.62
CA GLY A 119 14.76 8.08 17.80
C GLY A 119 13.86 6.84 17.75
N HIS A 120 13.32 6.42 18.90
CA HIS A 120 12.36 5.31 18.97
C HIS A 120 11.05 5.64 18.24
N LEU A 121 10.58 6.88 18.33
CA LEU A 121 9.38 7.33 17.61
C LEU A 121 9.60 7.33 16.09
N ASP A 122 10.77 7.77 15.62
CA ASP A 122 11.12 7.70 14.21
C ASP A 122 11.20 6.25 13.71
N ASP A 123 11.78 5.35 14.51
CA ASP A 123 11.86 3.92 14.15
C ASP A 123 10.48 3.25 14.17
N TYR A 124 9.61 3.65 15.10
CA TYR A 124 8.21 3.25 15.13
C TYR A 124 7.47 3.67 13.85
N TYR A 125 7.54 4.94 13.44
CA TYR A 125 6.88 5.37 12.21
C TYR A 125 7.49 4.78 10.94
N LYS A 126 8.82 4.61 10.90
CA LYS A 126 9.49 3.91 9.79
C LYS A 126 9.04 2.47 9.64
N SER A 127 8.63 1.81 10.73
CA SER A 127 8.15 0.42 10.67
C SER A 127 6.90 0.23 9.80
N PHE A 128 6.16 1.32 9.55
CA PHE A 128 5.00 1.31 8.64
C PHE A 128 5.37 1.54 7.17
N LEU A 129 6.60 1.98 6.89
CA LEU A 129 7.02 2.41 5.55
C LEU A 129 7.90 1.36 4.88
N GLY A 130 7.71 1.18 3.57
CA GLY A 130 8.54 0.29 2.76
C GLY A 130 8.39 -1.20 3.11
N THR A 131 7.34 -1.59 3.83
CA THR A 131 7.12 -2.96 4.31
C THR A 131 6.98 -3.98 3.19
N TRP A 132 6.56 -3.55 1.99
CA TRP A 132 6.41 -4.38 0.79
C TRP A 132 7.53 -4.13 -0.21
N SER A 133 8.52 -3.31 0.14
CA SER A 133 9.68 -3.04 -0.69
C SER A 133 10.45 -4.32 -0.98
N GLY A 134 10.59 -4.64 -2.26
CA GLY A 134 11.24 -5.86 -2.72
C GLY A 134 10.36 -7.10 -2.70
N GLU A 135 9.11 -7.03 -2.26
CA GLU A 135 8.22 -8.20 -2.20
C GLU A 135 7.46 -8.43 -3.51
N ASN A 136 7.08 -9.69 -3.77
CA ASN A 136 6.27 -10.05 -4.94
C ASN A 136 4.84 -9.56 -4.77
N PHE A 137 4.36 -8.72 -5.68
CA PHE A 137 3.09 -8.01 -5.56
C PHE A 137 2.10 -8.37 -6.67
N VAL A 138 0.81 -8.49 -6.31
CA VAL A 138 -0.30 -8.71 -7.24
C VAL A 138 -1.51 -7.87 -6.82
N CYS A 139 -2.15 -7.22 -7.79
CA CYS A 139 -3.50 -6.68 -7.66
C CYS A 139 -4.48 -7.74 -8.17
N VAL A 140 -5.02 -8.56 -7.27
CA VAL A 140 -5.79 -9.77 -7.63
C VAL A 140 -7.30 -9.50 -7.63
N GLY A 141 -7.99 -9.96 -8.66
CA GLY A 141 -9.45 -9.97 -8.72
C GLY A 141 -10.06 -11.15 -7.95
N GLU A 142 -11.26 -10.97 -7.41
CA GLU A 142 -11.94 -12.04 -6.68
C GLU A 142 -12.30 -13.25 -7.54
N LYS A 143 -12.48 -13.10 -8.86
CA LYS A 143 -12.96 -14.16 -9.76
C LYS A 143 -11.82 -15.02 -10.34
N VAL A 144 -10.59 -14.89 -9.82
CA VAL A 144 -9.43 -15.71 -10.24
C VAL A 144 -9.64 -17.17 -9.87
N LYS A 145 -9.42 -18.06 -10.83
CA LYS A 145 -9.65 -19.51 -10.66
C LYS A 145 -8.50 -20.18 -9.89
N PRO A 146 -8.75 -21.33 -9.25
CA PRO A 146 -7.66 -22.17 -8.73
C PRO A 146 -6.68 -22.58 -9.82
N ASP A 147 -5.39 -22.69 -9.48
CA ASP A 147 -4.27 -22.99 -10.41
C ASP A 147 -3.98 -21.88 -11.45
N ASP A 148 -4.65 -20.72 -11.38
CA ASP A 148 -4.42 -19.56 -12.25
C ASP A 148 -3.51 -18.52 -11.56
N TYR A 149 -2.20 -18.68 -11.71
CA TYR A 149 -1.18 -17.84 -11.08
C TYR A 149 -0.32 -17.10 -12.12
N PRO A 150 0.09 -15.84 -11.84
CA PRO A 150 1.06 -15.14 -12.66
C PRO A 150 2.36 -15.93 -12.85
N ALA A 151 2.92 -15.89 -14.05
CA ALA A 151 4.15 -16.59 -14.37
C ALA A 151 5.32 -16.09 -13.51
N GLY A 152 6.07 -17.01 -12.89
CA GLY A 152 7.23 -16.68 -12.08
C GLY A 152 6.93 -16.21 -10.64
N LEU A 153 5.65 -16.11 -10.24
CA LEU A 153 5.27 -15.80 -8.86
C LEU A 153 5.65 -16.95 -7.90
N PHE A 154 5.35 -18.18 -8.30
CA PHE A 154 5.65 -19.41 -7.56
C PHE A 154 6.49 -20.37 -8.41
N SER A 155 7.36 -21.12 -7.75
CA SER A 155 8.06 -22.27 -8.33
C SER A 155 7.11 -23.46 -8.52
N ALA A 156 7.50 -24.43 -9.35
CA ALA A 156 6.69 -25.64 -9.55
C ALA A 156 6.47 -26.43 -8.25
N GLU A 157 7.49 -26.50 -7.38
CA GLU A 157 7.41 -27.15 -6.07
C GLU A 157 6.40 -26.45 -5.15
N GLU A 158 6.39 -25.11 -5.13
CA GLU A 158 5.42 -24.32 -4.36
C GLU A 158 3.99 -24.56 -4.89
N LEU A 159 3.79 -24.57 -6.21
CA LEU A 159 2.48 -24.85 -6.80
C LEU A 159 1.96 -26.26 -6.45
N ASP A 160 2.84 -27.26 -6.43
CA ASP A 160 2.48 -28.62 -6.01
C ASP A 160 2.05 -28.69 -4.54
N THR A 161 2.55 -27.79 -3.68
CA THR A 161 2.06 -27.66 -2.30
C THR A 161 0.74 -26.90 -2.19
N LEU A 162 0.47 -25.95 -3.08
CA LEU A 162 -0.75 -25.12 -3.06
C LEU A 162 -1.97 -25.83 -3.67
N ARG A 163 -1.79 -26.57 -4.76
CA ARG A 163 -2.86 -27.32 -5.47
C ARG A 163 -3.74 -28.23 -4.59
N PRO A 164 -3.19 -29.01 -3.64
CA PRO A 164 -4.02 -29.86 -2.78
C PRO A 164 -4.73 -29.06 -1.69
N LEU A 165 -4.34 -27.81 -1.41
CA LEU A 165 -4.95 -27.02 -0.35
C LEU A 165 -6.42 -26.74 -0.64
N ARG A 166 -7.18 -26.72 0.45
CA ARG A 166 -8.58 -26.38 0.49
C ARG A 166 -8.78 -25.31 1.54
N THR A 167 -9.77 -24.46 1.34
CA THR A 167 -10.09 -23.36 2.23
C THR A 167 -11.58 -23.26 2.47
N ASP A 168 -11.95 -22.91 3.69
CA ASP A 168 -13.33 -22.63 4.10
C ASP A 168 -13.69 -21.15 3.86
N VAL A 169 -12.89 -20.42 3.08
CA VAL A 169 -13.12 -19.02 2.76
C VAL A 169 -13.84 -18.94 1.42
N CYS A 170 -15.12 -18.54 1.43
CA CYS A 170 -15.88 -18.28 0.22
C CYS A 170 -15.58 -16.87 -0.36
N HIS A 171 -15.76 -16.72 -1.67
CA HIS A 171 -15.85 -15.41 -2.33
C HIS A 171 -17.07 -14.64 -1.77
N GLY A 172 -16.92 -13.34 -1.44
CA GLY A 172 -18.01 -12.53 -0.85
C GLY A 172 -18.08 -12.42 0.68
N GLY A 173 -17.04 -12.83 1.42
CA GLY A 173 -16.83 -12.41 2.82
C GLY A 173 -17.61 -13.17 3.91
N TRP A 174 -18.38 -14.20 3.54
CA TRP A 174 -19.08 -15.07 4.49
C TRP A 174 -18.31 -16.38 4.72
N TYR A 175 -17.96 -16.68 5.98
CA TYR A 175 -17.22 -17.88 6.40
C TYR A 175 -18.14 -19.10 6.53
N TRP A 176 -18.71 -19.57 5.42
CA TRP A 176 -19.31 -20.91 5.37
C TRP A 176 -18.22 -21.94 5.09
N ASN A 177 -18.34 -23.17 5.59
CA ASN A 177 -17.36 -24.23 5.32
C ASN A 177 -17.46 -24.67 3.84
N CYS A 178 -16.80 -23.91 2.95
CA CYS A 178 -16.93 -24.03 1.51
C CYS A 178 -15.97 -25.09 0.91
N ASN A 179 -14.93 -25.50 1.66
CA ASN A 179 -13.92 -26.49 1.25
C ASN A 179 -13.45 -26.32 -0.22
N GLU A 180 -13.29 -25.07 -0.64
CA GLU A 180 -13.00 -24.70 -2.02
C GLU A 180 -11.52 -24.91 -2.34
N PRO A 181 -11.17 -25.22 -3.60
CA PRO A 181 -9.77 -25.30 -4.01
C PRO A 181 -9.06 -23.95 -3.80
N PHE A 182 -7.84 -23.98 -3.26
CA PHE A 182 -7.10 -22.77 -2.95
C PHE A 182 -6.69 -21.99 -4.22
N ALA A 183 -7.32 -20.85 -4.46
CA ALA A 183 -6.96 -19.84 -5.46
C ALA A 183 -6.10 -18.69 -4.89
N LEU A 184 -5.53 -17.87 -5.79
CA LEU A 184 -4.68 -16.73 -5.45
C LEU A 184 -5.39 -15.65 -4.62
N SER A 185 -6.69 -15.43 -4.83
CA SER A 185 -7.48 -14.44 -4.08
C SER A 185 -7.60 -14.77 -2.58
N HIS A 186 -7.40 -16.02 -2.17
CA HIS A 186 -7.44 -16.40 -0.74
C HIS A 186 -6.29 -15.84 0.10
N PHE A 187 -5.21 -15.37 -0.53
CA PHE A 187 -4.15 -14.64 0.19
C PHE A 187 -4.66 -13.33 0.82
N ARG A 188 -5.86 -12.84 0.49
CA ARG A 188 -6.49 -11.73 1.20
C ARG A 188 -6.99 -12.08 2.60
N SER A 189 -7.11 -13.37 2.92
CA SER A 189 -7.75 -13.82 4.16
C SER A 189 -6.82 -13.65 5.37
N PRO A 190 -7.32 -13.19 6.53
CA PRO A 190 -6.54 -13.13 7.77
C PRO A 190 -6.08 -14.52 8.28
N THR A 191 -6.66 -15.61 7.77
CA THR A 191 -6.21 -16.96 8.10
C THR A 191 -4.99 -17.41 7.30
N VAL A 192 -4.66 -16.70 6.22
CA VAL A 192 -3.58 -17.04 5.28
C VAL A 192 -2.45 -16.00 5.34
N SER A 193 -2.82 -14.72 5.49
CA SER A 193 -1.92 -13.58 5.44
C SER A 193 -2.14 -12.63 6.61
N ASP A 194 -1.09 -11.92 6.97
CA ASP A 194 -1.15 -10.78 7.88
C ASP A 194 -1.81 -9.60 7.14
N ILE A 195 -2.94 -9.15 7.68
CA ILE A 195 -3.70 -8.04 7.10
C ILE A 195 -3.13 -6.73 7.60
N ILE A 196 -2.61 -5.94 6.68
CA ILE A 196 -2.03 -4.64 6.94
C ILE A 196 -3.06 -3.57 6.60
N ASP A 197 -3.28 -2.69 7.57
CA ASP A 197 -4.07 -1.48 7.41
C ASP A 197 -3.17 -0.30 7.04
N TYR A 198 -3.76 0.66 6.32
CA TYR A 198 -3.12 1.96 6.12
C TYR A 198 -3.05 2.71 7.45
N VAL A 199 -1.84 3.09 7.86
CA VAL A 199 -1.60 3.92 9.04
C VAL A 199 -1.43 5.37 8.58
N ASP A 200 -2.42 6.21 8.87
CA ASP A 200 -2.26 7.65 8.74
C ASP A 200 -1.43 8.17 9.92
N PHE A 201 -0.28 8.78 9.64
CA PHE A 201 0.62 9.25 10.69
C PHE A 201 0.00 10.30 11.61
N ARG A 202 -0.95 11.09 11.11
CA ARG A 202 -1.64 12.08 11.91
C ARG A 202 -2.64 11.42 12.84
N ASP A 203 -3.43 10.48 12.33
CA ASP A 203 -4.39 9.74 13.17
C ASP A 203 -3.65 8.92 14.23
N GLU A 204 -2.55 8.24 13.86
CA GLU A 204 -1.72 7.48 14.81
C GLU A 204 -1.11 8.39 15.89
N ALA A 205 -0.54 9.54 15.49
CA ALA A 205 -0.03 10.51 16.45
C ALA A 205 -1.11 11.02 17.42
N LEU A 206 -2.34 11.25 16.92
CA LEU A 206 -3.48 11.64 17.76
C LEU A 206 -3.88 10.53 18.74
N SER A 207 -3.88 9.27 18.30
CA SER A 207 -4.12 8.11 19.18
C SER A 207 -3.07 8.00 20.29
N ILE A 208 -1.78 8.16 19.96
CA ILE A 208 -0.69 8.18 20.94
C ILE A 208 -0.91 9.29 21.97
N LEU A 209 -1.30 10.49 21.53
CA LEU A 209 -1.55 11.62 22.42
C LEU A 209 -2.74 11.39 23.34
N GLU A 210 -3.83 10.84 22.84
CA GLU A 210 -5.01 10.51 23.64
C GLU A 210 -4.65 9.51 24.76
N LEU A 211 -3.88 8.47 24.42
CA LEU A 211 -3.38 7.50 25.39
C LEU A 211 -2.47 8.18 26.43
N CYS A 212 -1.56 9.06 26.00
CA CYS A 212 -0.72 9.82 26.92
C CYS A 212 -1.53 10.74 27.84
N GLU A 213 -2.54 11.44 27.31
CA GLU A 213 -3.42 12.33 28.08
C GLU A 213 -4.22 11.56 29.14
N SER A 214 -4.65 10.34 28.84
CA SER A 214 -5.33 9.47 29.79
C SER A 214 -4.47 9.10 31.01
N ARG A 215 -3.14 9.09 30.83
CA ARG A 215 -2.14 8.77 31.87
C ARG A 215 -1.69 10.01 32.65
N ALA A 216 -1.77 11.20 32.06
CA ALA A 216 -1.37 12.47 32.68
C ALA A 216 -2.52 13.14 33.45
N LYS A 217 -2.19 14.12 34.32
CA LYS A 217 -3.21 15.06 34.82
C LYS A 217 -3.66 15.90 33.63
N SER A 218 -4.96 15.88 33.32
CA SER A 218 -5.53 16.52 32.13
C SER A 218 -4.92 17.90 31.84
N LYS A 219 -4.38 18.05 30.62
CA LYS A 219 -3.75 19.26 30.06
C LYS A 219 -2.35 19.60 30.60
N ASP A 220 -1.38 18.72 30.38
CA ASP A 220 0.03 19.07 30.56
C ASP A 220 0.53 19.91 29.35
N PRO A 221 0.99 21.16 29.56
CA PRO A 221 1.44 22.05 28.49
C PRO A 221 2.64 21.52 27.69
N THR A 222 3.40 20.57 28.24
CA THR A 222 4.55 19.98 27.55
C THR A 222 4.13 19.16 26.34
N PHE A 223 2.98 18.47 26.38
CA PHE A 223 2.41 17.77 25.22
C PHE A 223 2.06 18.75 24.10
N ALA A 224 1.33 19.82 24.43
CA ALA A 224 0.96 20.85 23.47
C ALA A 224 2.20 21.50 22.81
N ALA A 225 3.27 21.72 23.58
CA ALA A 225 4.51 22.29 23.08
C ALA A 225 5.33 21.33 22.20
N ARG A 226 5.12 20.01 22.30
CA ARG A 226 5.86 18.98 21.55
C ARG A 226 5.03 18.28 20.48
N LEU A 227 3.76 18.65 20.32
CA LEU A 227 2.82 18.07 19.36
C LEU A 227 3.39 17.95 17.94
N GLN A 228 4.00 19.02 17.43
CA GLN A 228 4.62 19.06 16.09
C GLN A 228 5.85 18.15 15.96
N GLN A 229 6.43 17.70 17.07
CA GLN A 229 7.56 16.76 17.07
C GLN A 229 7.10 15.31 17.28
N ILE A 230 5.84 15.11 17.68
CA ILE A 230 5.21 13.78 17.77
C ILE A 230 4.58 13.42 16.44
N ILE A 231 3.91 14.37 15.78
CA ILE A 231 3.34 14.18 14.44
C ILE A 231 4.49 14.27 13.42
N PRO A 232 4.91 13.16 12.78
CA PRO A 232 5.94 13.23 11.76
C PRO A 232 5.33 13.80 10.48
N GLU A 233 6.10 14.62 9.76
CA GLU A 233 5.75 14.96 8.39
C GLU A 233 6.28 13.87 7.44
N HIS A 234 5.52 13.47 6.42
CA HIS A 234 6.01 12.53 5.38
C HIS A 234 7.32 13.01 4.73
N SER A 235 7.50 14.33 4.61
CA SER A 235 8.74 14.98 4.13
C SER A 235 9.99 14.59 4.93
N THR A 236 9.83 14.15 6.19
CA THR A 236 10.90 13.69 7.07
C THR A 236 11.54 12.40 6.55
N TYR A 237 10.73 11.51 5.98
CA TYR A 237 11.16 10.21 5.46
C TYR A 237 11.30 10.22 3.94
N PHE A 238 10.57 11.11 3.28
CA PHE A 238 10.49 11.21 1.84
C PHE A 238 10.87 12.61 1.35
N PRO A 239 12.15 12.87 1.02
CA PRO A 239 12.57 14.15 0.48
C PRO A 239 11.75 14.54 -0.76
N GLN A 240 11.15 15.73 -0.70
CA GLN A 240 10.26 16.24 -1.76
C GLN A 240 11.02 16.94 -2.89
N ASP A 241 12.29 17.31 -2.66
CA ASP A 241 13.16 18.02 -3.59
C ASP A 241 13.92 17.10 -4.54
N GLN A 242 13.73 15.79 -4.42
CA GLN A 242 14.42 14.78 -5.23
C GLN A 242 13.45 14.07 -6.18
N PRO A 243 13.90 13.72 -7.40
CA PRO A 243 13.11 12.89 -8.29
C PRO A 243 13.02 11.45 -7.76
N TRP A 244 11.80 10.92 -7.74
CA TRP A 244 11.51 9.54 -7.33
C TRP A 244 11.21 8.66 -8.53
N ILE A 245 11.51 7.37 -8.38
CA ILE A 245 11.25 6.33 -9.36
C ILE A 245 10.59 5.12 -8.71
N LEU A 246 9.67 4.47 -9.44
CA LEU A 246 9.19 3.12 -9.16
C LEU A 246 10.06 2.14 -9.95
N ARG A 247 10.72 1.19 -9.29
CA ARG A 247 11.54 0.15 -9.92
C ARG A 247 10.79 -1.18 -9.93
N ASN A 248 10.74 -1.82 -11.09
CA ASN A 248 10.46 -3.24 -11.21
C ASN A 248 11.79 -4.01 -11.09
N LEU A 249 12.02 -4.65 -9.95
CA LEU A 249 13.25 -5.36 -9.65
C LEU A 249 13.36 -6.69 -10.42
N THR A 250 12.24 -7.24 -10.91
CA THR A 250 12.21 -8.50 -11.67
C THR A 250 12.70 -8.28 -13.09
N THR A 251 12.18 -7.26 -13.78
CA THR A 251 12.51 -6.96 -15.19
C THR A 251 13.60 -5.92 -15.35
N LYS A 252 14.01 -5.26 -14.27
CA LYS A 252 14.92 -4.09 -14.27
C LYS A 252 14.36 -2.93 -15.10
N GLU A 253 13.08 -2.67 -14.95
CA GLU A 253 12.41 -1.51 -15.54
C GLU A 253 12.19 -0.44 -14.47
N PHE A 254 12.15 0.84 -14.84
CA PHE A 254 11.75 1.89 -13.91
C PHE A 254 10.84 2.93 -14.56
N VAL A 255 10.04 3.58 -13.72
CA VAL A 255 9.12 4.66 -14.06
C VAL A 255 9.45 5.87 -13.22
N ARG A 256 9.59 7.03 -13.86
CA ARG A 256 9.94 8.29 -13.22
C ARG A 256 8.71 9.12 -12.87
N SER A 257 8.72 9.68 -11.67
CA SER A 257 7.62 10.51 -11.15
C SER A 257 7.26 11.66 -12.08
N GLU A 258 8.26 12.40 -12.58
CA GLU A 258 8.07 13.56 -13.44
C GLU A 258 7.53 13.22 -14.84
N ALA A 259 7.69 11.98 -15.28
CA ALA A 259 7.27 11.54 -16.60
C ALA A 259 5.79 11.16 -16.63
N ILE A 260 5.27 10.60 -15.53
CA ILE A 260 3.86 10.18 -15.40
C ILE A 260 2.96 11.27 -14.79
N ALA A 261 3.53 12.20 -14.02
CA ALA A 261 2.76 13.28 -13.42
C ALA A 261 2.07 14.16 -14.47
N VAL A 262 0.78 14.47 -14.24
CA VAL A 262 0.01 15.36 -15.13
C VAL A 262 0.63 16.76 -15.17
N LYS A 263 1.13 17.22 -14.02
CA LYS A 263 1.86 18.48 -13.88
C LYS A 263 3.00 18.32 -12.88
N PRO A 264 4.13 19.03 -13.05
CA PRO A 264 5.24 18.97 -12.11
C PRO A 264 4.85 19.36 -10.67
N GLU A 265 3.90 20.28 -10.49
CA GLU A 265 3.49 20.76 -9.16
C GLU A 265 2.70 19.72 -8.35
N TYR A 266 2.31 18.62 -8.99
CA TYR A 266 1.61 17.50 -8.35
C TYR A 266 2.55 16.44 -7.77
N VAL A 267 3.87 16.59 -7.95
CA VAL A 267 4.87 15.66 -7.43
C VAL A 267 5.35 16.14 -6.06
N TRP A 268 5.07 15.37 -5.01
CA TRP A 268 5.52 15.61 -3.64
C TRP A 268 6.29 14.39 -3.12
N GLY A 269 7.57 14.33 -3.50
CA GLY A 269 8.38 13.14 -3.24
C GLY A 269 7.86 11.92 -4.02
N PRO A 270 7.63 10.76 -3.38
CA PRO A 270 7.09 9.57 -4.05
C PRO A 270 5.58 9.67 -4.28
N HIS A 271 4.89 10.61 -3.61
CA HIS A 271 3.44 10.80 -3.77
C HIS A 271 3.17 11.78 -4.90
N ILE A 272 2.35 11.36 -5.85
CA ILE A 272 1.96 12.19 -7.00
C ILE A 272 0.45 12.34 -6.96
N HIS A 273 -0.01 13.59 -6.94
CA HIS A 273 -1.45 13.86 -6.89
C HIS A 273 -2.15 13.41 -8.18
N ARG A 274 -3.28 12.70 -8.00
CA ARG A 274 -4.12 12.06 -9.04
C ARG A 274 -3.55 10.81 -9.69
N ILE A 275 -2.44 10.92 -10.41
CA ILE A 275 -1.86 9.81 -11.18
C ILE A 275 -0.41 9.65 -10.75
N GLY A 276 -0.14 8.59 -9.99
CA GLY A 276 1.18 8.30 -9.46
C GLY A 276 1.56 6.83 -9.55
N PHE A 277 2.55 6.45 -8.76
CA PHE A 277 3.08 5.09 -8.75
C PHE A 277 2.06 4.05 -8.27
N GLY A 278 1.12 4.43 -7.42
CA GLY A 278 0.02 3.57 -6.99
C GLY A 278 -0.81 3.08 -8.18
N GLU A 279 -1.27 4.00 -9.03
CA GLU A 279 -2.07 3.67 -10.21
C GLU A 279 -1.28 2.81 -11.21
N VAL A 280 0.02 3.09 -11.38
CA VAL A 280 0.93 2.25 -12.17
C VAL A 280 0.96 0.82 -11.65
N LEU A 281 1.14 0.65 -10.34
CA LEU A 281 1.14 -0.66 -9.69
C LEU A 281 -0.18 -1.39 -9.94
N VAL A 282 -1.33 -0.74 -9.72
CA VAL A 282 -2.64 -1.36 -9.96
C VAL A 282 -2.80 -1.84 -11.39
N ILE A 283 -2.52 -0.99 -12.39
CA ILE A 283 -2.71 -1.31 -13.82
C ILE A 283 -1.77 -2.43 -14.27
N ARG A 284 -0.49 -2.32 -13.92
CA ARG A 284 0.55 -3.24 -14.41
C ARG A 284 0.58 -4.56 -13.64
N THR A 285 -0.01 -4.65 -12.44
CA THR A 285 -0.06 -5.90 -11.66
C THR A 285 -1.46 -6.50 -11.51
N CYS A 286 -2.46 -5.92 -12.19
CA CYS A 286 -3.83 -6.43 -12.24
C CYS A 286 -3.86 -7.87 -12.75
N TRP A 287 -4.48 -8.78 -12.00
CA TRP A 287 -4.65 -10.18 -12.36
C TRP A 287 -6.08 -10.62 -12.05
N SER A 288 -6.88 -10.87 -13.09
CA SER A 288 -8.28 -11.28 -12.96
C SER A 288 -8.63 -12.39 -13.95
N GLY A 289 -9.52 -13.30 -13.51
CA GLY A 289 -10.13 -14.32 -14.36
C GLY A 289 -11.31 -13.80 -15.20
N SER A 290 -11.80 -12.58 -14.91
CA SER A 290 -12.89 -11.94 -15.65
C SER A 290 -12.35 -11.16 -16.84
N ARG A 291 -12.90 -11.42 -18.04
CA ARG A 291 -12.61 -10.62 -19.24
C ARG A 291 -13.13 -9.18 -19.14
N THR A 292 -14.06 -8.89 -18.22
CA THR A 292 -14.65 -7.55 -18.01
C THR A 292 -13.70 -6.58 -17.31
N ALA A 293 -12.61 -7.07 -16.71
CA ALA A 293 -11.55 -6.23 -16.12
C ALA A 293 -10.65 -5.54 -17.17
N ALA A 294 -10.88 -5.79 -18.47
CA ALA A 294 -10.24 -5.07 -19.55
C ALA A 294 -11.16 -3.95 -20.07
N PRO A 295 -10.97 -2.67 -19.67
CA PRO A 295 -11.36 -1.60 -20.56
C PRO A 295 -10.35 -1.58 -21.71
N LEU A 296 -10.90 -1.62 -22.94
CA LEU A 296 -10.32 -1.36 -24.26
C LEU A 296 -10.22 -2.55 -25.21
N ASP A 297 -10.92 -2.35 -26.33
CA ASP A 297 -10.96 -3.17 -27.53
C ASP A 297 -9.63 -3.85 -27.86
N SER A 298 -9.78 -5.14 -28.18
CA SER A 298 -8.78 -6.10 -28.64
C SER A 298 -8.04 -5.72 -29.93
N GLU A 299 -8.11 -4.47 -30.40
CA GLU A 299 -7.34 -3.97 -31.54
C GLU A 299 -6.10 -3.16 -31.13
N THR A 300 -5.99 -2.68 -29.87
CA THR A 300 -4.80 -1.93 -29.40
C THR A 300 -4.10 -2.48 -28.14
N GLY A 301 -4.59 -3.60 -27.57
CA GLY A 301 -3.85 -4.50 -26.68
C GLY A 301 -2.88 -3.83 -25.69
N SER A 302 -3.39 -3.06 -24.73
CA SER A 302 -2.59 -2.71 -23.56
C SER A 302 -2.53 -3.91 -22.62
N PRO A 303 -1.34 -4.39 -22.23
CA PRO A 303 -1.23 -5.65 -21.52
C PRO A 303 -1.38 -5.38 -20.02
N LEU A 304 -2.62 -5.31 -19.54
CA LEU A 304 -2.91 -5.30 -18.10
C LEU A 304 -2.19 -6.50 -17.45
N GLY A 305 -1.59 -6.25 -16.28
CA GLY A 305 -0.98 -7.34 -15.53
C GLY A 305 0.39 -7.83 -16.02
N VAL A 306 1.09 -7.15 -16.93
CA VAL A 306 2.46 -7.58 -17.38
C VAL A 306 3.48 -7.70 -16.25
N TRP A 307 3.23 -7.04 -15.14
CA TRP A 307 4.07 -7.09 -13.96
C TRP A 307 3.42 -7.85 -12.79
N ALA A 308 2.33 -8.57 -13.03
CA ALA A 308 1.67 -9.35 -12.00
C ALA A 308 2.65 -10.37 -11.40
N GLY A 309 2.85 -10.29 -10.08
CA GLY A 309 3.75 -11.15 -9.34
C GLY A 309 5.22 -10.73 -9.40
N HIS A 310 5.56 -9.56 -9.95
CA HIS A 310 6.93 -9.03 -9.92
C HIS A 310 7.25 -8.38 -8.57
N ARG A 311 8.54 -8.05 -8.34
CA ARG A 311 9.03 -7.37 -7.14
C ARG A 311 9.27 -5.89 -7.41
N PHE A 312 8.92 -5.02 -6.46
CA PHE A 312 8.99 -3.58 -6.66
C PHE A 312 9.56 -2.83 -5.47
N ASP A 313 10.14 -1.66 -5.73
CA ASP A 313 10.35 -0.64 -4.72
C ASP A 313 10.18 0.76 -5.31
N ILE A 314 10.01 1.75 -4.43
CA ILE A 314 10.02 3.16 -4.81
C ILE A 314 11.21 3.82 -4.12
N THR A 315 12.07 4.47 -4.90
CA THR A 315 13.31 5.06 -4.40
C THR A 315 13.68 6.34 -5.13
N THR A 316 14.69 7.06 -4.65
CA THR A 316 15.17 8.27 -5.33
C THR A 316 16.05 7.91 -6.52
N LEU A 317 15.98 8.71 -7.58
CA LEU A 317 16.82 8.52 -8.76
C LEU A 317 18.31 8.58 -8.41
N ALA A 318 18.68 9.44 -7.44
CA ALA A 318 20.05 9.56 -6.94
C ALA A 318 20.54 8.25 -6.31
N LYS A 319 19.72 7.61 -5.46
CA LYS A 319 20.03 6.31 -4.85
C LYS A 319 20.13 5.20 -5.90
N HIS A 320 19.22 5.18 -6.87
CA HIS A 320 19.31 4.25 -8.00
C HIS A 320 20.62 4.40 -8.78
N ALA A 321 21.03 5.63 -9.10
CA ALA A 321 22.27 5.90 -9.80
C ALA A 321 23.54 5.52 -9.01
N SER A 322 23.50 5.55 -7.66
CA SER A 322 24.64 5.10 -6.85
C SER A 322 24.69 3.59 -6.64
N GLU A 323 23.54 2.91 -6.66
CA GLU A 323 23.44 1.45 -6.45
C GLU A 323 23.61 0.64 -7.73
N THR A 324 23.34 1.23 -8.89
CA THR A 324 23.31 0.50 -10.16
C THR A 324 24.26 1.12 -11.17
N ASP A 325 25.12 0.28 -11.74
CA ASP A 325 25.72 0.60 -13.03
C ASP A 325 24.55 0.67 -14.03
N SER A 326 24.40 1.76 -14.76
CA SER A 326 23.24 2.01 -15.65
C SER A 326 23.03 0.94 -16.75
N SER A 327 23.88 -0.08 -16.80
CA SER A 327 23.73 -1.26 -17.65
C SER A 327 22.58 -2.16 -17.20
N GLY A 328 21.59 -2.33 -18.09
CA GLY A 328 20.54 -3.33 -17.95
C GLY A 328 19.26 -2.86 -17.27
N TRP A 329 19.13 -1.56 -16.99
CA TRP A 329 17.85 -0.95 -16.61
C TRP A 329 17.22 -0.19 -17.77
N SER A 330 15.91 -0.31 -17.94
CA SER A 330 15.13 0.41 -18.96
C SER A 330 14.15 1.40 -18.35
N ASP A 331 14.14 2.62 -18.89
CA ASP A 331 13.11 3.63 -18.58
C ASP A 331 11.85 3.34 -19.42
N VAL A 332 10.79 2.87 -18.77
CA VAL A 332 9.49 2.58 -19.40
C VAL A 332 8.45 3.67 -19.14
N SER A 333 8.85 4.81 -18.59
CA SER A 333 7.93 5.88 -18.18
C SER A 333 7.04 6.38 -19.32
N GLY A 334 7.57 6.45 -20.54
CA GLY A 334 6.81 6.90 -21.71
C GLY A 334 5.73 5.90 -22.16
N GLU A 335 5.96 4.61 -21.95
CA GLU A 335 4.97 3.56 -22.23
C GLU A 335 3.83 3.61 -21.20
N VAL A 336 4.21 3.57 -19.92
CA VAL A 336 3.27 3.65 -18.79
C VAL A 336 2.40 4.91 -18.86
N ARG A 337 3.00 6.06 -19.17
CA ARG A 337 2.25 7.30 -19.33
C ARG A 337 1.17 7.19 -20.42
N ARG A 338 1.47 6.56 -21.56
CA ARG A 338 0.49 6.38 -22.65
C ARG A 338 -0.66 5.49 -22.23
N GLU A 339 -0.39 4.39 -21.55
CA GLU A 339 -1.41 3.47 -21.05
C GLU A 339 -2.37 4.14 -20.07
N ILE A 340 -1.84 4.83 -19.06
CA ILE A 340 -2.70 5.53 -18.09
C ILE A 340 -3.52 6.62 -18.78
N THR A 341 -2.89 7.36 -19.70
CA THR A 341 -3.59 8.40 -20.47
C THR A 341 -4.74 7.82 -21.28
N GLN A 342 -4.53 6.67 -21.94
CA GLN A 342 -5.56 5.99 -22.72
C GLN A 342 -6.71 5.48 -21.85
N LEU A 343 -6.40 4.84 -20.72
CA LEU A 343 -7.39 4.41 -19.74
C LEU A 343 -8.26 5.59 -19.25
N TRP A 344 -7.64 6.75 -18.97
CA TRP A 344 -8.36 7.92 -18.47
C TRP A 344 -9.19 8.57 -19.57
N PHE A 345 -8.70 8.58 -20.81
CA PHE A 345 -9.51 9.02 -21.95
C PHE A 345 -10.75 8.16 -22.11
N CYS A 346 -10.64 6.83 -22.03
CA CYS A 346 -11.81 5.95 -22.17
C CYS A 346 -12.87 6.19 -21.09
N GLU A 347 -12.45 6.29 -19.83
CA GLU A 347 -13.37 6.54 -18.71
C GLU A 347 -14.14 7.86 -18.91
N PHE A 348 -13.45 8.96 -19.19
CA PHE A 348 -14.07 10.29 -19.20
C PHE A 348 -14.66 10.71 -20.55
N PHE A 349 -14.30 10.09 -21.68
CA PHE A 349 -14.94 10.36 -22.97
C PHE A 349 -16.11 9.42 -23.28
N ILE A 350 -16.12 8.17 -22.79
CA ILE A 350 -17.27 7.27 -23.02
C ILE A 350 -18.49 7.74 -22.23
N ASP A 351 -18.32 8.31 -21.04
CA ASP A 351 -19.42 8.89 -20.25
C ASP A 351 -20.13 10.06 -20.97
N VAL A 352 -19.43 10.81 -21.83
CA VAL A 352 -20.06 11.88 -22.64
C VAL A 352 -20.98 11.30 -23.73
N TYR A 353 -20.71 10.09 -24.21
CA TYR A 353 -21.54 9.42 -25.21
C TYR A 353 -22.59 8.47 -24.60
N ARG A 354 -22.43 8.04 -23.35
CA ARG A 354 -23.43 7.23 -22.61
C ARG A 354 -24.55 8.06 -21.97
N VAL A 355 -24.32 9.36 -21.72
CA VAL A 355 -25.33 10.27 -21.11
C VAL A 355 -26.02 11.15 -22.17
N GLY A 356 -26.00 10.76 -23.45
CA GLY A 356 -26.65 11.56 -24.49
C GLY A 356 -26.95 10.85 -25.79
N ILE A 357 -27.98 10.00 -25.80
CA ILE A 357 -29.18 10.09 -26.67
C ILE A 357 -30.40 9.67 -25.86
#